data_AF-A0A539DSR7-F1
#
_entry.id   AF-A0A539DSR7-F1
#
_cell.length_a   1.000
_cell.length_b   1.000
_cell.length_c   1.000
_cell.angle_alpha   90.00
_cell.angle_beta   90.00
_cell.angle_gamma   90.00
#
_symmetry.space_group_name_H-M   'P 1'
#
loop_
_entity.id
_entity.type
_entity.pdbx_description
1 polymer ?
#
loop_
_entity_poly.entity_id
_entity_poly.type
_entity_poly.pdbx_seq_one_letter_code
_entity_poly.pdbx_strand_id
1 'polypeptide(L)' 'MGELLVIRVRRPVTDQQLAVLNQQFGHLCKTGTIERVEPREPERKEADHLELARIGFVFAKHGYGELRALIDTLNRFAT' A
#
# COMPACT_ATOMS: atom_id res chain seq x y z
N MET A 1 -18.25 -4.11 3.43
CA MET A 1 -17.16 -3.11 3.48
C MET A 1 -15.90 -3.77 4.03
N GLY A 2 -14.84 -3.88 3.24
CA GLY A 2 -13.50 -4.16 3.78
C GLY A 2 -12.82 -2.84 4.11
N GLU A 3 -12.06 -2.77 5.20
CA GLU A 3 -11.32 -1.57 5.56
C GLU A 3 -10.16 -1.41 4.57
N LEU A 4 -10.18 -0.33 3.78
CA LEU A 4 -9.10 0.02 2.86
C LEU A 4 -7.87 0.40 3.69
N LEU A 5 -6.88 -0.50 3.70
CA LEU A 5 -5.61 -0.30 4.34
C LEU A 5 -4.74 0.56 3.42
N VAL A 6 -4.11 1.60 3.98
CA VAL A 6 -3.24 2.53 3.26
C VAL A 6 -1.86 2.52 3.91
N ILE A 7 -0.81 2.37 3.11
CA ILE A 7 0.58 2.41 3.54
C ILE A 7 1.25 3.60 2.88
N ARG A 8 1.86 4.46 3.70
CA ARG A 8 2.69 5.59 3.24
C ARG A 8 4.11 5.11 2.97
N VAL A 9 4.66 5.52 1.84
CA VAL A 9 6.01 5.17 1.39
C VAL A 9 6.77 6.43 0.97
N ARG A 10 8.08 6.44 1.20
CA ARG A 10 8.94 7.62 0.94
C ARG A 10 9.22 7.86 -0.53
N ARG A 11 9.13 6.82 -1.37
CA ARG A 11 9.34 6.90 -2.81
C ARG A 11 8.10 6.38 -3.54
N PRO A 12 7.74 6.93 -4.71
CA PRO A 12 6.66 6.40 -5.52
C PRO A 12 7.00 5.00 -6.01
N VAL A 13 6.02 4.10 -5.95
CA VAL A 13 6.13 2.72 -6.43
C VAL A 13 5.95 2.72 -7.95
N THR A 14 6.90 2.19 -8.72
CA THR A 14 6.79 2.10 -10.20
C THR A 14 5.81 1.01 -10.64
N ASP A 15 5.42 0.96 -11.91
CA ASP A 15 4.43 -0.02 -12.39
C ASP A 15 4.96 -1.45 -12.29
N GLN A 16 6.25 -1.63 -12.55
CA GLN A 16 6.93 -2.91 -12.37
C GLN A 16 6.93 -3.34 -10.89
N GLN A 17 7.22 -2.42 -9.97
CA GLN A 17 7.18 -2.71 -8.54
C GLN A 17 5.75 -3.04 -8.07
N LEU A 18 4.76 -2.30 -8.58
CA LEU A 18 3.35 -2.57 -8.26
C LEU A 18 2.90 -3.94 -8.78
N ALA A 19 3.38 -4.36 -9.96
CA ALA A 19 3.13 -5.70 -10.47
C ALA A 19 3.75 -6.78 -9.56
N VAL A 20 5.00 -6.59 -9.11
CA VAL A 20 5.66 -7.51 -8.16
C VAL A 20 4.86 -7.62 -6.86
N LEU A 21 4.39 -6.49 -6.31
CA LEU A 21 3.58 -6.49 -5.09
C LEU A 21 2.27 -7.26 -5.29
N ASN A 22 1.59 -7.08 -6.42
CA ASN A 22 0.36 -7.80 -6.71
C ASN A 22 0.56 -9.30 -6.93
N GLN A 23 1.68 -9.69 -7.55
CA GLN A 23 2.00 -11.11 -7.70
C GLN A 23 2.32 -11.78 -6.37
N GLN A 24 3.03 -11.10 -5.47
CA GLN A 24 3.49 -11.68 -4.21
C GLN A 24 2.46 -11.58 -3.07
N PHE A 25 1.67 -10.51 -3.04
CA PHE A 25 0.81 -10.15 -1.92
C PHE A 25 -0.65 -9.89 -2.33
N GLY A 26 -1.03 -10.18 -3.58
CA GLY A 26 -2.39 -9.99 -4.07
C GLY A 26 -3.43 -10.76 -3.26
N HIS A 27 -3.07 -11.90 -2.65
CA HIS A 27 -3.93 -12.67 -1.77
C HIS A 27 -4.29 -11.96 -0.45
N LEU A 28 -3.54 -10.93 -0.05
CA LEU A 28 -3.90 -10.08 1.09
C LEU A 28 -5.10 -9.16 0.77
N CYS A 29 -5.41 -8.98 -0.52
CA CYS A 29 -6.57 -8.22 -0.96
C CYS A 29 -7.82 -9.07 -0.82
N LYS A 30 -8.79 -8.57 -0.03
CA LYS A 30 -10.13 -9.16 0.06
C LYS A 30 -10.83 -9.13 -1.29
N THR A 31 -10.61 -8.05 -2.03
CA THR A 31 -11.16 -7.75 -3.36
C THR A 31 -10.21 -6.81 -4.07
N GLY A 32 -10.12 -6.92 -5.40
CA GLY A 32 -9.26 -6.05 -6.20
C GLY A 32 -7.78 -6.37 -6.01
N THR A 33 -6.95 -5.34 -6.12
CA THR A 33 -5.49 -5.42 -6.16
C THR A 33 -4.86 -4.33 -5.29
N ILE A 34 -3.55 -4.43 -5.09
CA ILE A 34 -2.75 -3.34 -4.53
C ILE A 34 -2.60 -2.26 -5.59
N GLU A 35 -2.95 -1.03 -5.23
CA GLU A 35 -2.93 0.14 -6.12
C GLU A 35 -2.25 1.34 -5.45
N ARG A 36 -1.79 2.30 -6.26
CA ARG A 36 -1.38 3.60 -5.73
C ARG A 36 -2.63 4.39 -5.39
N VAL A 37 -2.63 5.05 -4.25
CA VAL A 37 -3.77 5.84 -3.80
C VAL A 37 -3.36 7.28 -3.57
N GLU A 38 -4.31 8.19 -3.76
CA GLU A 38 -4.12 9.60 -3.41
C GLU A 38 -4.38 9.84 -1.91
N PRO A 39 -3.80 10.91 -1.33
CA PRO A 39 -4.16 11.32 0.03
C PRO A 39 -5.67 11.57 0.14
N ARG A 40 -6.27 11.02 1.19
CA ARG A 40 -7.71 11.20 1.45
C ARG A 40 -7.99 12.63 1.90
N GLU A 41 -9.25 13.06 1.74
CA GLU A 41 -9.72 14.38 2.16
C GLU A 41 -9.34 14.79 3.61
N PRO A 42 -9.47 13.92 4.65
CA PRO A 42 -9.00 14.28 5.99
C PRO A 42 -7.49 14.53 6.04
N GLU A 43 -6.66 13.72 5.38
CA GLU A 43 -5.20 13.94 5.32
C GLU A 43 -4.86 15.28 4.65
N ARG A 44 -5.62 15.67 3.62
CA ARG A 44 -5.44 16.97 2.93
C ARG A 44 -5.81 18.15 3.82
N LYS A 45 -6.87 18.03 4.62
CA LYS A 45 -7.30 19.08 5.55
C LYS A 45 -6.31 19.30 6.69
N GLU A 46 -5.64 18.24 7.14
CA GLU A 46 -4.68 18.29 8.24
C GLU A 46 -3.22 18.47 7.78
N ALA A 47 -2.98 18.59 6.47
CA ALA A 47 -1.65 18.68 5.85
C ALA A 47 -0.69 17.53 6.26
N ASP A 48 -1.25 16.36 6.54
CA ASP A 48 -0.53 15.25 7.15
C ASP A 48 0.25 14.44 6.10
N HIS A 49 1.56 14.73 5.99
CA HIS A 49 2.51 14.00 5.13
C HIS A 49 2.02 13.81 3.69
N LEU A 50 1.53 14.90 3.07
CA LEU A 50 1.01 14.87 1.70
C LEU A 50 2.07 14.51 0.66
N GLU A 51 3.34 14.82 0.94
CA GLU A 51 4.48 14.52 0.08
C GLU A 51 4.81 13.03 -0.06
N LEU A 52 4.36 12.19 0.86
CA LEU A 52 4.63 10.75 0.81
C LEU A 52 3.71 10.06 -0.19
N ALA A 53 4.28 9.21 -1.04
CA ALA A 53 3.48 8.35 -1.90
C ALA A 53 2.73 7.31 -1.06
N ARG A 54 1.63 6.77 -1.59
CA ARG A 54 0.78 5.82 -0.88
C ARG A 54 0.43 4.64 -1.78
N ILE A 55 0.36 3.46 -1.18
CA ILE A 55 -0.34 2.32 -1.76
C ILE A 55 -1.52 1.95 -0.87
N GLY A 56 -2.56 1.36 -1.46
CA GLY A 56 -3.73 0.91 -0.73
C GLY A 56 -4.35 -0.36 -1.32
N PHE A 57 -5.05 -1.10 -0.48
CA PHE A 57 -5.84 -2.27 -0.87
C PHE A 57 -6.89 -2.63 0.18
N VAL A 58 -7.96 -3.29 -0.24
CA VAL A 58 -9.00 -3.77 0.68
C VAL A 58 -8.43 -4.96 1.44
N PHE A 59 -8.08 -4.79 2.71
CA PHE A 59 -7.40 -5.86 3.44
C PHE A 59 -8.37 -6.98 3.84
N ALA A 60 -7.96 -8.22 3.62
CA ALA A 60 -8.76 -9.40 3.94
C ALA A 60 -8.77 -9.78 5.44
N LYS A 61 -8.10 -8.99 6.29
CA LYS A 61 -7.99 -9.16 7.76
C LYS A 61 -7.36 -10.48 8.20
N HIS A 62 -6.60 -11.12 7.32
CA HIS A 62 -5.75 -12.28 7.59
C HIS A 62 -4.37 -12.05 6.97
N GLY A 63 -3.34 -12.81 7.40
CA GLY A 63 -1.99 -12.64 6.86
C GLY A 63 -1.22 -11.44 7.42
N TYR A 64 -1.44 -11.07 8.70
CA TYR A 64 -0.69 -9.99 9.36
C TYR A 64 0.83 -10.22 9.35
N GLY A 65 1.30 -11.47 9.36
CA GLY A 65 2.72 -11.80 9.21
C GLY A 65 3.27 -11.39 7.84
N GLU A 66 2.45 -11.48 6.78
CA GLU A 66 2.83 -11.11 5.43
C GLU A 66 2.75 -9.60 5.17
N LEU A 67 1.96 -8.85 5.94
CA LEU A 67 2.07 -7.38 5.94
C LEU A 67 3.48 -6.92 6.28
N ARG A 68 4.17 -7.62 7.21
CA ARG A 68 5.56 -7.31 7.52
C ARG A 68 6.48 -7.58 6.33
N ALA A 69 6.26 -8.68 5.60
CA ALA A 69 7.02 -9.03 4.40
C ALA A 69 6.76 -8.05 3.24
N LEU A 70 5.52 -7.58 3.08
CA LEU A 70 5.16 -6.53 2.14
C LEU A 70 5.89 -5.22 2.45
N ILE A 71 5.90 -4.81 3.73
CA ILE A 71 6.64 -3.61 4.17
C ILE A 71 8.14 -3.77 3.93
N ASP A 72 8.72 -4.95 4.19
CA ASP A 72 10.12 -5.21 3.90
C ASP A 72 10.43 -5.09 2.40
N THR A 73 9.56 -5.64 1.55
CA THR A 73 9.69 -5.54 0.09
C THR A 73 9.62 -4.10 -0.40
N LEU A 74 8.69 -3.30 0.13
CA LEU A 74 8.61 -1.86 -0.15
C LEU A 74 9.89 -1.12 0.25
N ASN A 75 10.46 -1.45 1.41
CA ASN A 75 11.71 -0.83 1.86
C ASN A 75 12.89 -1.18 0.95
N ARG A 76 12.92 -2.40 0.38
CA ARG A 76 13.96 -2.79 -0.60
C ARG A 76 13.90 -2.00 -1.90
N PHE A 77 12.72 -1.54 -2.31
CA PHE A 77 12.56 -0.64 -3.46
C PHE A 77 13.07 0.78 -3.19
N ALA A 78 13.19 1.16 -1.91
CA ALA A 78 13.64 2.47 -1.48
C ALA A 78 15.16 2.57 -1.25
N THR A 79 15.89 1.47 -1.42
CA THR A 79 17.36 1.44 -1.48
C THR A 79 17.79 1.96 -2.85
#